data_AF-A0A061EFG0-F1
#
_entry.id   AF-A0A061EFG0-F1
#
_cell.length_a   1.000
_cell.length_b   1.000
_cell.length_c   1.000
_cell.angle_alpha   90.00
_cell.angle_beta   90.00
_cell.angle_gamma   90.00
#
_symmetry.space_group_name_H-M   'P 1'
#
loop_
_entity.id
_entity.type
_entity.pdbx_description
1 polymer ?
#
loop_
_entity_poly.entity_id
_entity_poly.type
_entity_poly.pdbx_seq_one_letter_code
_entity_poly.pdbx_strand_id
1 'polypeptide(L)'
;MVMDALRRDFQSNVRNENGRDIHEDPNLNVATFFLLLNDVDSDLWSGCTKHTKLPAMSQSLNVKSKFNMSETRFNCLMHLVKNMLPSDEALSENFYIMKKELKELGLSYLKIHSCKNNCLLFYNESFELSYCSRCGHLRYKLNKSKGGKEKKVPDKILRYLPLIPRL
;
A
#
# COMPACT_ATOMS: atom_id res chain seq x y z
N MET A 1 -17.39 -10.71 -7.34
CA MET A 1 -17.96 -9.71 -8.27
C MET A 1 -17.37 -8.34 -7.92
N VAL A 2 -16.19 -8.00 -8.45
CA VAL A 2 -15.58 -6.66 -8.33
C VAL A 2 -14.95 -6.27 -9.69
N MET A 3 -15.49 -6.77 -10.80
CA MET A 3 -14.89 -6.57 -12.13
C MET A 3 -15.63 -5.56 -13.03
N ASP A 4 -16.77 -5.00 -12.61
CA ASP A 4 -17.56 -4.11 -13.49
C ASP A 4 -17.46 -2.61 -13.18
N ALA A 5 -16.67 -2.20 -12.18
CA ALA A 5 -16.62 -0.79 -11.79
C ALA A 5 -15.66 0.09 -12.62
N LEU A 6 -14.73 -0.51 -13.37
CA LEU A 6 -13.64 0.22 -14.05
C LEU A 6 -13.69 0.18 -15.58
N ARG A 7 -14.69 -0.49 -16.19
CA ARG A 7 -14.86 -0.55 -17.65
C ARG A 7 -15.96 0.40 -18.16
N ARG A 8 -16.06 1.58 -17.57
CA ARG A 8 -16.73 2.70 -18.23
C ARG A 8 -15.66 3.69 -18.62
N ASP A 9 -15.46 3.78 -19.93
CA ASP A 9 -14.61 4.77 -20.58
C ASP A 9 -14.75 6.11 -19.87
N PHE A 10 -13.65 6.59 -19.30
CA PHE A 10 -13.58 7.94 -18.73
C PHE A 10 -13.48 8.94 -19.88
N GLN A 11 -14.52 9.02 -20.71
CA GLN A 11 -14.74 10.19 -21.55
C GLN A 11 -15.33 11.27 -20.66
N SER A 12 -14.43 12.05 -20.04
CA SER A 12 -14.81 13.27 -19.34
C SER A 12 -15.21 14.34 -20.34
N ASN A 13 -16.44 14.24 -20.88
CA ASN A 13 -16.99 15.28 -21.75
C ASN A 13 -17.42 16.48 -20.90
N VAL A 14 -16.45 17.29 -20.45
CA VAL A 14 -16.72 18.61 -19.87
C VAL A 14 -16.84 19.60 -21.02
N ARG A 15 -18.08 19.93 -21.40
CA ARG A 15 -18.38 20.87 -22.48
C ARG A 15 -18.34 22.30 -21.94
N ASN A 16 -17.42 23.13 -22.45
CA ASN A 16 -17.46 24.58 -22.20
C ASN A 16 -18.44 25.27 -23.18
N GLU A 17 -18.87 26.50 -22.87
CA GLU A 17 -19.88 27.27 -23.62
C GLU A 17 -19.52 27.56 -25.10
N ASN A 18 -18.29 27.22 -25.52
CA ASN A 18 -17.78 27.36 -26.89
C ASN A 18 -17.44 26.03 -27.58
N GLY A 19 -17.89 24.87 -27.07
CA GLY A 19 -17.90 23.60 -27.80
C GLY A 19 -16.54 23.01 -28.21
N ARG A 20 -15.43 23.44 -27.60
CA ARG A 20 -14.10 22.81 -27.78
C ARG A 20 -13.83 21.78 -26.69
N ASP A 21 -13.41 20.60 -27.12
CA ASP A 21 -12.98 19.50 -26.26
C ASP A 21 -11.66 19.89 -25.58
N ILE A 22 -11.64 19.98 -24.25
CA ILE A 22 -10.40 20.21 -23.50
C ILE A 22 -9.81 18.83 -23.25
N HIS A 23 -8.91 18.38 -24.14
CA HIS A 23 -8.04 17.24 -23.85
C HIS A 23 -7.01 17.70 -22.82
N GLU A 24 -7.38 17.61 -21.53
CA GLU A 24 -6.43 17.82 -20.45
C GLU A 24 -5.55 16.57 -20.37
N ASP A 25 -4.29 16.70 -20.81
CA ASP A 25 -3.35 15.59 -20.77
C ASP A 25 -3.30 15.01 -19.35
N PRO A 26 -3.33 13.67 -19.19
CA PRO A 26 -3.38 13.07 -17.87
C PRO A 26 -2.18 13.55 -17.06
N ASN A 27 -2.45 14.06 -15.86
CA ASN A 27 -1.41 14.41 -14.88
C ASN A 27 -0.38 13.26 -14.83
N LEU A 28 0.92 13.58 -14.89
CA LEU A 28 2.01 12.60 -14.93
C LEU A 28 1.88 11.51 -13.86
N ASN A 29 1.36 11.87 -12.68
CA ASN A 29 1.09 10.92 -11.60
C ASN A 29 -0.04 9.92 -11.94
N VAL A 30 -1.10 10.38 -12.63
CA VAL A 30 -2.21 9.55 -13.09
C VAL A 30 -1.72 8.57 -14.17
N ALA A 31 -0.95 9.06 -15.14
CA ALA A 31 -0.37 8.21 -16.18
C ALA A 31 0.55 7.13 -15.60
N THR A 32 1.41 7.50 -14.64
CA THR A 32 2.32 6.57 -13.95
C THR A 32 1.54 5.52 -13.15
N PHE A 33 0.46 5.90 -12.48
CA PHE A 33 -0.41 4.99 -11.75
C PHE A 33 -1.10 3.98 -12.67
N PHE A 34 -1.64 4.42 -13.81
CA PHE A 34 -2.28 3.50 -14.78
C PHE A 34 -1.27 2.57 -15.45
N LEU A 35 -0.05 3.04 -15.73
CA LEU A 35 1.03 2.16 -16.21
C LEU A 35 1.35 1.06 -15.19
N LEU A 36 1.50 1.43 -13.91
CA LEU A 36 1.73 0.48 -12.83
C LEU A 36 0.55 -0.48 -12.64
N LEU A 37 -0.69 0.01 -12.76
CA LEU A 37 -1.88 -0.83 -12.69
C LEU A 37 -1.92 -1.85 -13.81
N ASN A 38 -1.66 -1.44 -15.05
CA ASN A 38 -1.66 -2.34 -16.20
C ASN A 38 -0.55 -3.39 -16.10
N ASP A 39 0.63 -3.03 -15.59
CA ASP A 39 1.73 -3.97 -15.36
C ASP A 39 1.36 -5.02 -14.30
N VAL A 40 0.63 -4.60 -13.27
CA VAL A 40 0.27 -5.47 -12.13
C VAL A 40 -1.06 -6.21 -12.34
N ASP A 41 -1.93 -5.75 -13.24
CA ASP A 41 -3.14 -6.46 -13.66
C ASP A 41 -2.89 -7.40 -14.86
N SER A 42 -1.62 -7.59 -15.22
CA SER A 42 -1.20 -8.64 -16.14
C SER A 42 -1.61 -10.03 -15.64
N ASP A 43 -1.81 -10.94 -16.58
CA ASP A 43 -2.06 -12.35 -16.29
C ASP A 43 -0.93 -12.91 -15.41
N LEU A 44 -1.27 -13.81 -14.49
CA LEU A 44 -0.27 -14.38 -13.57
C LEU A 44 0.82 -15.21 -14.29
N TRP A 45 0.51 -15.71 -15.48
CA TRP A 45 1.41 -16.31 -16.47
C TRP A 45 0.69 -16.28 -17.83
N SER A 46 1.38 -16.55 -18.94
CA SER A 46 0.78 -16.48 -20.29
C SER A 46 -0.42 -17.42 -20.44
N GLY A 47 -1.59 -16.85 -20.76
CA GLY A 47 -2.83 -17.61 -20.95
C GLY A 47 -3.59 -17.92 -19.65
N CYS A 48 -3.21 -17.32 -18.51
CA CYS A 48 -3.94 -17.47 -17.26
C CYS A 48 -5.26 -16.66 -17.25
N THR A 49 -6.38 -17.32 -17.54
CA THR A 49 -7.70 -16.66 -17.55
C THR A 49 -8.35 -16.53 -16.18
N LYS A 50 -7.82 -17.21 -15.16
CA LYS A 50 -8.43 -17.28 -13.82
C LYS A 50 -7.83 -16.28 -12.82
N HIS A 51 -6.56 -15.92 -12.99
CA HIS A 51 -5.82 -15.14 -12.00
C HIS A 51 -4.90 -14.12 -12.68
N THR A 52 -5.00 -12.86 -12.24
CA THR A 52 -4.02 -11.82 -12.56
C THR A 52 -2.99 -11.70 -11.42
N LYS A 53 -1.86 -11.05 -11.70
CA LYS A 53 -0.75 -10.86 -10.75
C LYS A 53 -1.20 -10.11 -9.48
N LEU A 54 -2.00 -9.05 -9.62
CA LEU A 54 -2.47 -8.21 -8.51
C LEU A 54 -3.29 -8.99 -7.45
N PRO A 55 -4.40 -9.67 -7.79
CA PRO A 55 -5.14 -10.50 -6.84
C PRO A 55 -4.28 -11.57 -6.19
N ALA A 56 -3.38 -12.21 -6.94
CA ALA A 56 -2.51 -13.26 -6.40
C ALA A 56 -1.60 -12.71 -5.29
N MET A 57 -0.94 -11.58 -5.52
CA MET A 57 -0.10 -10.92 -4.51
C MET A 57 -0.93 -10.42 -3.32
N SER A 58 -2.05 -9.74 -3.58
CA SER A 58 -2.92 -9.18 -2.55
C SER A 58 -3.49 -10.25 -1.61
N GLN A 59 -4.00 -11.35 -2.18
CA GLN A 59 -4.52 -12.48 -1.41
C GLN A 59 -3.41 -13.18 -0.62
N SER A 60 -2.23 -13.36 -1.21
CA SER A 60 -1.07 -13.95 -0.51
C SER A 60 -0.66 -13.12 0.71
N LEU A 61 -0.57 -11.79 0.57
CA LEU A 61 -0.28 -10.90 1.69
C LEU A 61 -1.40 -10.86 2.74
N ASN A 62 -2.66 -11.00 2.31
CA ASN A 62 -3.79 -11.13 3.23
C ASN A 62 -3.65 -12.41 4.07
N VAL A 63 -3.40 -13.57 3.45
CA VAL A 63 -3.15 -14.85 4.15
C VAL A 63 -2.01 -14.70 5.15
N LYS A 64 -0.87 -14.13 4.74
CA LYS A 64 0.26 -13.85 5.64
C LYS A 64 -0.18 -13.07 6.88
N SER A 65 -0.96 -12.01 6.66
CA SER A 65 -1.39 -11.08 7.71
C SER A 65 -2.43 -11.72 8.64
N LYS A 66 -3.42 -12.40 8.07
CA LYS A 66 -4.50 -13.11 8.78
C LYS A 66 -3.96 -14.17 9.73
N PHE A 67 -2.93 -14.90 9.30
CA PHE A 67 -2.33 -15.98 10.10
C PHE A 67 -1.05 -15.58 10.83
N ASN A 68 -0.70 -14.28 10.85
CA ASN A 68 0.51 -13.76 11.47
C ASN A 68 1.78 -14.58 11.09
N MET A 69 1.86 -14.96 9.81
CA MET A 69 2.95 -15.80 9.32
C MET A 69 4.25 -14.99 9.35
N SER A 70 5.35 -15.59 9.81
CA SER A 70 6.66 -14.93 9.76
C SER A 70 7.09 -14.68 8.32
N GLU A 71 7.99 -13.71 8.12
CA GLU A 71 8.51 -13.40 6.78
C GLU A 71 9.23 -14.61 6.16
N THR A 72 10.08 -15.29 6.93
CA THR A 72 10.78 -16.50 6.48
C THR A 72 9.82 -17.58 6.01
N ARG A 73 8.77 -17.90 6.80
CA ARG A 73 7.79 -18.92 6.43
C ARG A 73 7.03 -18.55 5.16
N PHE A 74 6.66 -17.28 5.03
CA PHE A 74 5.97 -16.78 3.85
C PHE A 74 6.86 -16.90 2.60
N ASN A 75 8.13 -16.46 2.68
CA ASN A 75 9.04 -16.55 1.55
C ASN A 75 9.26 -18.01 1.13
N CYS A 76 9.47 -18.93 2.08
CA CYS A 76 9.58 -20.36 1.76
C CYS A 76 8.32 -20.91 1.05
N LEU A 77 7.13 -20.52 1.53
CA LEU A 77 5.87 -20.93 0.89
C LEU A 77 5.74 -20.37 -0.53
N MET A 78 6.12 -19.11 -0.74
CA MET A 78 6.04 -18.47 -2.06
C MET A 78 7.04 -19.07 -3.06
N HIS A 79 8.25 -19.42 -2.62
CA HIS A 79 9.18 -20.19 -3.44
C HIS A 79 8.59 -21.55 -3.84
N LEU A 80 7.95 -22.27 -2.91
CA LEU A 80 7.29 -23.54 -3.21
C LEU A 80 6.15 -23.36 -4.23
N VAL A 81 5.31 -22.35 -4.05
CA VAL A 81 4.20 -22.06 -4.98
C VAL A 81 4.73 -21.69 -6.35
N LYS A 82 5.73 -20.82 -6.46
CA LYS A 82 6.36 -20.45 -7.74
C LYS A 82 6.93 -21.66 -8.48
N ASN A 83 7.54 -22.60 -7.77
CA ASN A 83 8.04 -23.85 -8.36
C ASN A 83 6.94 -24.78 -8.90
N MET A 84 5.68 -24.59 -8.48
CA MET A 84 4.52 -25.32 -8.99
C MET A 84 3.85 -24.62 -10.17
N LEU A 85 4.24 -23.37 -10.47
CA LEU A 85 3.69 -22.58 -11.57
C LEU A 85 4.51 -22.77 -12.86
N PRO A 86 3.97 -22.37 -14.03
CA PRO A 86 4.73 -22.28 -15.27
C PRO A 86 5.98 -21.40 -15.16
N SER A 87 6.95 -21.61 -16.04
CA SER A 87 8.24 -20.90 -16.03
C SER A 87 8.14 -19.40 -16.30
N ASP A 88 7.05 -18.94 -16.91
CA ASP A 88 6.76 -17.56 -17.27
C ASP A 88 5.83 -16.85 -16.26
N GLU A 89 5.75 -17.36 -15.03
CA GLU A 89 4.95 -16.75 -13.97
C GLU A 89 5.44 -15.35 -13.57
N ALA A 90 4.50 -14.49 -13.19
CA ALA A 90 4.73 -13.08 -12.84
C ALA A 90 4.59 -12.79 -11.33
N LEU A 91 4.50 -13.81 -10.47
CA LEU A 91 4.39 -13.65 -9.02
C LEU A 91 5.73 -13.14 -8.46
N SER A 92 5.70 -12.19 -7.52
CA SER A 92 6.95 -11.72 -6.91
C SER A 92 7.57 -12.75 -5.97
N GLU A 93 8.90 -12.71 -5.86
CA GLU A 93 9.69 -13.75 -5.21
C GLU A 93 9.50 -13.82 -3.69
N ASN A 94 9.23 -12.69 -3.04
CA ASN A 94 9.19 -12.63 -1.58
C ASN A 94 8.27 -11.52 -1.06
N PHE A 95 8.04 -11.54 0.26
CA PHE A 95 7.21 -10.57 0.97
C PHE A 95 7.61 -9.12 0.71
N TYR A 96 8.91 -8.83 0.69
CA TYR A 96 9.40 -7.46 0.55
C TYR A 96 9.05 -6.90 -0.82
N ILE A 97 9.30 -7.67 -1.88
CA ILE A 97 9.02 -7.26 -3.27
C ILE A 97 7.52 -7.09 -3.47
N MET A 98 6.69 -8.09 -3.12
CA MET A 98 5.23 -7.98 -3.23
C MET A 98 4.69 -6.75 -2.51
N LYS A 99 5.17 -6.50 -1.29
CA LYS A 99 4.76 -5.35 -0.49
C LYS A 99 5.19 -4.04 -1.13
N LYS A 100 6.35 -4.00 -1.81
CA LYS A 100 6.84 -2.83 -2.52
C LYS A 100 5.97 -2.52 -3.73
N GLU A 101 5.69 -3.52 -4.57
CA GLU A 101 4.83 -3.38 -5.76
C GLU A 101 3.42 -2.90 -5.38
N LEU A 102 2.79 -3.51 -4.37
CA LEU A 102 1.48 -3.05 -3.90
C LEU A 102 1.54 -1.64 -3.30
N LYS A 103 2.65 -1.25 -2.66
CA LYS A 103 2.81 0.10 -2.11
C LYS A 103 2.84 1.14 -3.24
N GLU A 104 3.47 0.83 -4.37
CA GLU A 104 3.58 1.69 -5.55
C GLU A 104 2.21 1.90 -6.22
N LEU A 105 1.30 0.92 -6.16
CA LEU A 105 -0.11 1.04 -6.57
C LEU A 105 -0.97 1.92 -5.64
N GLY A 106 -0.34 2.83 -4.92
CA GLY A 106 -1.01 3.66 -3.94
C GLY A 106 -1.46 2.93 -2.69
N LEU A 107 -1.49 1.57 -2.61
CA LEU A 107 -1.98 0.77 -1.45
C LEU A 107 -1.22 0.99 -0.12
N SER A 108 -0.31 1.97 -0.09
CA SER A 108 0.36 2.48 1.10
C SER A 108 -0.59 3.09 2.16
N TYR A 109 -0.13 3.12 3.40
CA TYR A 109 -0.80 3.78 4.52
C TYR A 109 0.11 4.84 5.12
N LEU A 110 -0.48 5.91 5.64
CA LEU A 110 0.23 6.92 6.41
C LEU A 110 0.41 6.44 7.85
N LYS A 111 1.62 6.58 8.39
CA LYS A 111 1.92 6.28 9.79
C LYS A 111 1.82 7.56 10.58
N ILE A 112 0.80 7.67 11.43
CA ILE A 112 0.59 8.80 12.33
C ILE A 112 0.94 8.32 13.74
N HIS A 113 1.83 9.03 14.44
CA HIS A 113 2.14 8.68 15.82
C HIS A 113 0.94 9.05 16.69
N SER A 114 0.65 8.23 17.68
CA SER A 114 -0.47 8.45 18.60
C SER A 114 0.00 8.33 20.03
N CYS A 115 -0.63 9.07 20.93
CA CYS A 115 -0.45 8.91 22.35
C CYS A 115 -0.83 7.48 22.76
N LYS A 116 -0.11 6.91 23.75
CA LYS A 116 -0.38 5.59 24.33
C LYS A 116 -1.87 5.39 24.68
N ASN A 117 -2.47 6.41 25.32
CA ASN A 117 -3.87 6.44 25.73
C ASN A 117 -4.84 6.96 24.64
N ASN A 118 -4.41 7.08 23.38
CA ASN A 118 -5.19 7.60 22.25
C ASN A 118 -5.72 9.04 22.43
N CYS A 119 -5.20 9.81 23.38
CA CYS A 119 -5.69 11.17 23.68
C CYS A 119 -5.36 12.22 22.61
N LEU A 120 -4.30 11.99 21.83
CA LEU A 120 -3.74 12.92 20.84
C LEU A 120 -3.08 12.11 19.71
N LEU A 121 -3.28 12.56 18.47
CA LEU A 121 -2.49 12.14 17.31
C LEU A 121 -1.42 13.21 17.08
N PHE A 122 -0.15 12.81 16.97
CA PHE A 122 0.96 13.73 16.68
C PHE A 122 0.99 14.01 15.17
N TYR A 123 0.12 14.90 14.74
CA TYR A 123 -0.13 15.25 13.34
C TYR A 123 -0.42 16.75 13.20
N ASN A 124 -0.07 17.34 12.05
CA ASN A 124 -0.14 18.80 11.79
C ASN A 124 0.47 19.62 12.93
N GLU A 125 -0.33 20.44 13.61
CA GLU A 125 0.10 21.36 14.68
C GLU A 125 0.77 20.65 15.86
N SER A 126 0.38 19.41 16.12
CA SER A 126 0.91 18.60 17.23
C SER A 126 2.09 17.70 16.81
N PHE A 127 2.56 17.83 15.56
CA PHE A 127 3.60 16.95 15.01
C PHE A 127 4.95 17.11 15.72
N GLU A 128 5.31 18.31 16.17
CA GLU A 128 6.59 18.56 16.85
C GLU A 128 6.58 18.19 18.34
N LEU A 129 5.41 17.87 18.90
CA LEU A 129 5.30 17.51 20.32
C LEU A 129 6.01 16.19 20.61
N SER A 130 6.77 16.16 21.71
CA SER A 130 7.45 14.97 22.23
C SER A 130 6.63 14.23 23.29
N TYR A 131 5.54 14.83 23.77
CA TYR A 131 4.62 14.27 24.76
C TYR A 131 3.17 14.70 24.47
N CYS A 132 2.21 13.97 25.02
CA CYS A 132 0.80 14.29 24.91
C CYS A 132 0.44 15.42 25.88
N SER A 133 -0.03 16.55 25.35
CA SER A 133 -0.50 17.69 26.14
C SER A 133 -1.66 17.37 27.09
N ARG A 134 -2.43 16.29 26.84
CA ARG A 134 -3.59 15.90 27.65
C ARG A 134 -3.28 14.95 28.80
N CYS A 135 -2.31 14.04 28.64
CA CYS A 135 -2.03 13.00 29.65
C CYS A 135 -0.55 12.83 30.01
N GLY A 136 0.32 13.72 29.52
CA GLY A 136 1.76 13.75 29.83
C GLY A 136 2.59 12.60 29.25
N HIS A 137 1.98 11.62 28.59
CA HIS A 137 2.70 10.47 28.06
C HIS A 137 3.63 10.85 26.91
N LEU A 138 4.84 10.30 26.91
CA LEU A 138 5.83 10.50 25.86
C LEU A 138 5.35 9.91 24.52
N ARG A 139 5.76 10.56 23.43
CA ARG A 139 5.54 10.10 22.05
C ARG A 139 6.36 8.85 21.72
N TYR A 140 7.55 8.72 22.30
CA TYR A 140 8.51 7.66 22.01
C TYR A 140 8.74 6.76 23.23
N LYS A 141 9.01 5.48 22.97
CA LYS A 141 9.43 4.52 23.99
C LYS A 141 10.87 4.78 24.40
N LEU A 142 11.14 4.64 25.69
CA LEU A 142 12.50 4.61 26.24
C LEU A 142 13.12 3.23 25.93
N ASN A 143 13.73 3.09 24.76
CA ASN A 143 14.43 1.87 24.38
C ASN A 143 15.93 2.00 24.68
N LYS A 144 16.41 1.27 25.69
CA LYS A 144 17.84 1.00 25.88
C LYS A 144 18.26 -0.03 24.84
N SER A 145 18.70 0.39 23.66
CA SER A 145 19.25 -0.56 22.69
C SER A 145 20.54 -1.16 23.24
N LYS A 146 20.78 -2.46 23.01
CA LYS A 146 22.00 -3.19 23.44
C LYS A 146 23.31 -2.67 22.80
N GLY A 147 23.29 -1.51 22.12
CA GLY A 147 24.44 -0.93 21.43
C GLY A 147 24.56 0.59 21.57
N GLY A 148 24.01 1.20 22.62
CA GLY A 148 24.28 2.60 23.02
C GLY A 148 23.65 3.70 22.14
N LYS A 149 23.07 3.36 20.98
CA LYS A 149 22.32 4.32 20.15
C LYS A 149 20.84 4.30 20.54
N GLU A 150 20.35 5.39 21.12
CA GLU A 150 18.93 5.59 21.40
C GLU A 150 18.16 5.73 20.07
N LYS A 151 17.30 4.76 19.76
CA LYS A 151 16.36 4.88 18.63
C LYS A 151 15.03 5.39 19.17
N LYS A 152 14.60 6.56 18.69
CA LYS A 152 13.26 7.12 18.96
C LYS A 152 12.19 6.27 18.27
N VAL A 153 11.70 5.24 18.96
CA VAL A 153 10.62 4.38 18.48
C VAL A 153 9.30 4.93 19.02
N PRO A 154 8.31 5.29 18.18
CA PRO A 154 7.02 5.78 18.66
C PRO A 154 6.34 4.77 19.57
N ASP A 155 5.65 5.23 20.61
CA ASP A 155 4.94 4.34 21.53
C ASP A 155 3.82 3.58 20.82
N LYS A 156 3.02 4.32 20.06
CA LYS A 156 1.88 3.81 19.29
C LYS A 156 1.78 4.49 17.93
N ILE A 157 1.44 3.71 16.91
CA ILE A 157 1.30 4.18 15.52
C ILE A 157 -0.12 3.85 15.03
N LEU A 158 -0.85 4.88 14.63
CA LEU A 158 -2.08 4.77 13.83
C LEU A 158 -1.70 4.63 12.36
N ARG A 159 -2.34 3.70 11.66
CA ARG A 159 -2.19 3.53 10.21
C ARG A 159 -3.43 4.11 9.55
N TYR A 160 -3.26 5.24 8.87
CA TYR A 160 -4.34 5.92 8.17
C TYR A 160 -4.32 5.54 6.69
N LEU A 161 -5.46 5.08 6.20
CA LEU A 161 -5.72 4.81 4.79
C LEU A 161 -6.55 6.00 4.26
N PRO A 162 -5.98 6.87 3.41
CA PRO A 162 -6.71 8.04 2.91
C PRO A 162 -8.02 7.64 2.21
N LEU A 163 -9.13 8.29 2.57
CA LEU A 163 -10.47 8.02 2.02
C LEU A 163 -10.78 8.78 0.71
N ILE A 164 -9.96 9.78 0.35
CA ILE A 164 -10.06 10.64 -0.85
C ILE A 164 -8.59 10.97 -1.28
N PRO A 165 -8.26 11.12 -2.57
CA PRO A 165 -7.71 10.00 -3.33
C PRO A 165 -6.19 9.96 -3.37
N ARG A 166 -5.75 8.77 -3.75
CA ARG A 166 -4.42 8.45 -4.28
C ARG A 166 -4.23 8.96 -5.72
N LEU A 167 -4.90 10.06 -6.07
CA LEU A 167 -4.84 10.86 -7.28
C LEU A 167 -5.32 12.27 -6.93
#